data_AF-A0A7W9A1L9-F1
#
_entry.id   AF-A0A7W9A1L9-F1
#
_cell.length_a   1.000
_cell.length_b   1.000
_cell.length_c   1.000
_cell.angle_alpha   90.00
_cell.angle_beta   90.00
_cell.angle_gamma   90.00
#
_symmetry.space_group_name_H-M   'P 1'
#
loop_
_entity.id
_entity.type
_entity.pdbx_description
1 polymer ?
#
loop_
_entity_poly.entity_id
_entity_poly.type
_entity_poly.pdbx_seq_one_letter_code
_entity_poly.pdbx_strand_id
1 'polypeptide(L)'
;MRKIVILSTAFAAAGVLSACASIGGGQDLRILSANEDGITYQVKSTKVSETESAARSYCEARGRTSVLDRVTPVDGNANVSYFCRQQ
;
A
#
# COMPACT_ATOMS: atom_id res chain seq x y z
N MET A 1 46.57 5.10 -39.23
CA MET A 1 45.24 5.55 -38.77
C MET A 1 44.52 4.36 -38.13
N ARG A 2 44.48 4.28 -36.80
CA ARG A 2 43.89 3.16 -36.06
C ARG A 2 42.47 3.54 -35.66
N LYS A 3 41.47 2.79 -36.16
CA LYS A 3 40.06 2.97 -35.79
C LYS A 3 39.85 2.40 -34.38
N ILE A 4 39.54 3.26 -33.42
CA ILE A 4 39.14 2.86 -32.07
C ILE A 4 37.62 2.64 -32.11
N VAL A 5 37.20 1.41 -31.84
CA VAL A 5 35.82 1.03 -31.58
C VAL A 5 35.56 1.30 -30.09
N ILE A 6 34.64 2.21 -29.77
CA ILE A 6 34.14 2.39 -28.40
C ILE A 6 32.71 1.85 -28.36
N LEU A 7 32.61 0.66 -27.80
CA LEU A 7 31.38 0.06 -27.29
C LEU A 7 31.05 0.79 -25.98
N SER A 8 29.88 1.40 -25.85
CA SER A 8 29.37 1.87 -24.57
C SER A 8 27.87 1.64 -24.52
N THR A 9 27.53 0.59 -23.79
CA THR A 9 26.21 0.16 -23.36
C THR A 9 25.65 1.07 -22.26
N ALA A 10 24.33 1.00 -22.12
CA ALA A 10 23.51 1.40 -20.96
C ALA A 10 23.06 2.86 -20.86
N PHE A 11 21.82 3.11 -21.29
CA PHE A 11 20.91 3.98 -20.56
C PHE A 11 19.74 3.13 -20.04
N ALA A 12 19.78 2.89 -18.73
CA ALA A 12 18.75 2.23 -17.96
C ALA A 12 17.50 3.12 -17.92
N ALA A 13 16.48 2.74 -18.69
CA ALA A 13 15.15 3.32 -18.53
C ALA A 13 14.47 2.61 -17.35
N ALA A 14 14.50 3.31 -16.23
CA ALA A 14 13.52 3.37 -15.14
C ALA A 14 12.74 2.08 -14.85
N GLY A 15 13.04 1.51 -13.68
CA GLY A 15 12.30 0.42 -13.09
C GLY A 15 10.81 0.72 -13.04
N VAL A 16 10.07 -0.06 -13.82
CA VAL A 16 8.68 -0.36 -13.49
C VAL A 16 8.77 -1.16 -12.19
N LEU A 17 8.60 -0.44 -11.09
CA LEU A 17 8.33 -0.97 -9.75
C LEU A 17 7.07 -1.82 -9.83
N SER A 18 7.20 -3.03 -10.37
CA SER A 18 6.30 -4.14 -10.13
C SER A 18 6.62 -4.69 -8.74
N ALA A 19 6.48 -3.83 -7.73
CA ALA A 19 6.22 -4.27 -6.37
C ALA A 19 4.74 -4.63 -6.33
N CYS A 20 4.36 -5.69 -7.05
CA CYS A 20 3.19 -6.45 -6.65
C CYS A 20 3.64 -7.15 -5.37
N ALA A 21 3.52 -6.40 -4.27
CA ALA A 21 3.81 -6.87 -2.94
C ALA A 21 2.77 -7.96 -2.66
N SER A 22 3.10 -9.17 -3.07
CA SER A 22 2.57 -10.40 -2.49
C SER A 22 3.06 -10.42 -1.04
N ILE A 23 2.46 -9.56 -0.20
CA ILE A 23 2.56 -9.62 1.25
C ILE A 23 1.79 -10.88 1.63
N GLY A 24 2.51 -12.01 1.62
CA GLY A 24 2.04 -13.23 2.25
C GLY A 24 1.89 -12.98 3.74
N GLY A 25 0.72 -13.32 4.31
CA GLY A 25 0.53 -13.23 5.76
C GLY A 25 -0.91 -13.33 6.24
N GLY A 26 -1.65 -14.38 5.87
CA GLY A 26 -2.87 -14.77 6.59
C GLY A 26 -4.16 -14.08 6.12
N GLN A 27 -5.19 -14.90 5.90
CA GLN A 27 -6.52 -14.54 5.39
C GLN A 27 -7.37 -13.67 6.34
N ASP A 28 -6.76 -12.92 7.26
CA ASP A 28 -7.46 -12.14 8.29
C ASP A 28 -7.58 -10.64 7.96
N LEU A 29 -6.99 -10.18 6.85
CA LEU A 29 -7.05 -8.77 6.43
C LEU A 29 -7.45 -8.70 4.95
N ARG A 30 -8.68 -8.28 4.70
CA ARG A 30 -9.29 -8.17 3.38
C ARG A 30 -9.54 -6.70 3.06
N ILE A 31 -9.08 -6.23 1.92
CA ILE A 31 -9.42 -4.87 1.46
C ILE A 31 -10.85 -4.89 0.92
N LEU A 32 -11.73 -4.06 1.47
CA LEU A 32 -13.09 -3.87 0.97
C LEU A 32 -13.14 -2.79 -0.13
N SER A 33 -12.38 -1.72 0.04
CA SER A 33 -12.27 -0.63 -0.93
C SER A 33 -10.96 0.12 -0.73
N ALA A 34 -10.37 0.64 -1.81
CA ALA A 34 -9.13 1.41 -1.78
C ALA A 34 -9.14 2.45 -2.89
N ASN A 35 -9.20 3.72 -2.51
CA ASN A 35 -9.38 4.87 -3.39
C ASN A 35 -8.32 5.94 -3.06
N GLU A 36 -8.26 7.00 -3.87
CA GLU A 36 -7.33 8.12 -3.63
C GLU A 36 -7.57 8.83 -2.29
N ASP A 37 -8.83 8.83 -1.84
CA ASP A 37 -9.26 9.41 -0.57
C ASP A 37 -8.96 8.54 0.64
N GLY A 38 -8.77 7.22 0.48
CA GLY A 38 -8.64 6.33 1.62
C GLY A 38 -8.78 4.85 1.31
N ILE A 39 -8.68 4.02 2.34
CA ILE A 39 -8.72 2.57 2.25
C ILE A 39 -9.56 1.98 3.38
N THR A 40 -10.38 0.99 3.06
CA THR A 40 -11.22 0.25 4.00
C THR A 40 -10.81 -1.21 4.02
N TYR A 41 -10.53 -1.70 5.22
CA TYR A 41 -10.19 -3.08 5.50
C TYR A 41 -11.32 -3.76 6.24
N GLN A 42 -11.54 -5.04 5.97
CA GLN A 42 -12.25 -5.97 6.82
C GLN A 42 -11.22 -6.86 7.49
N VAL A 43 -11.22 -6.86 8.81
CA VAL A 43 -10.33 -7.68 9.62
C VAL A 43 -11.10 -8.43 10.68
N LYS A 44 -10.51 -9.48 11.25
CA LYS A 44 -11.01 -9.99 12.53
C LYS A 44 -10.92 -8.90 13.60
N SER A 45 -11.90 -8.81 14.49
CA SER A 45 -11.96 -7.75 15.51
C SER A 45 -10.71 -7.71 16.41
N THR A 46 -9.99 -8.83 16.55
CA THR A 46 -8.73 -8.93 17.31
C THR A 46 -7.50 -8.36 16.58
N LYS A 47 -7.63 -8.02 15.30
CA LYS A 47 -6.54 -7.59 14.41
C LYS A 47 -6.71 -6.17 13.85
N VAL A 48 -7.64 -5.38 14.42
CA VAL A 48 -7.85 -3.98 14.04
C VAL A 48 -6.56 -3.16 14.09
N SER A 49 -5.72 -3.37 15.11
CA SER A 49 -4.44 -2.66 15.24
C SER A 49 -3.46 -2.94 14.09
N GLU A 50 -3.57 -4.06 13.39
CA GLU A 50 -2.69 -4.38 12.24
C GLU A 50 -3.05 -3.55 11.00
N THR A 51 -4.28 -3.00 10.94
CA THR A 51 -4.74 -2.21 9.78
C THR A 51 -4.11 -0.81 9.74
N GLU A 52 -3.64 -0.28 10.86
CA GLU A 52 -3.08 1.08 10.93
C GLU A 52 -1.78 1.19 10.13
N SER A 53 -0.85 0.26 10.34
CA SER A 53 0.42 0.20 9.61
C SER A 53 0.20 0.02 8.10
N ALA A 54 -0.78 -0.80 7.72
CA ALA A 54 -1.14 -1.02 6.32
C ALA A 54 -1.75 0.24 5.68
N ALA A 55 -2.68 0.89 6.38
CA ALA A 55 -3.31 2.13 5.93
C ALA A 55 -2.29 3.27 5.81
N ARG A 56 -1.36 3.35 6.76
CA ARG A 56 -0.28 4.32 6.76
C ARG A 56 0.62 4.16 5.56
N SER A 57 1.09 2.94 5.31
CA SER A 57 1.89 2.65 4.11
C SER A 57 1.15 3.00 2.82
N TYR A 58 -0.17 2.73 2.75
CA TYR A 58 -1.01 3.08 1.61
C TYR A 58 -1.10 4.60 1.36
N CYS A 59 -1.31 5.40 2.41
CA CYS A 59 -1.38 6.85 2.27
C CYS A 59 0.00 7.50 2.08
N GLU A 60 1.05 7.01 2.75
CA GLU A 60 2.42 7.51 2.63
C GLU A 60 2.98 7.32 1.21
N ALA A 61 2.65 6.19 0.55
CA ALA A 61 2.98 5.96 -0.86
C ALA A 61 2.39 7.02 -1.82
N ARG A 62 1.39 7.79 -1.36
CA ARG A 62 0.74 8.88 -2.10
C ARG A 62 1.14 10.26 -1.58
N GLY A 63 2.10 10.35 -0.66
CA GLY A 63 2.48 11.61 -0.01
C GLY A 63 1.40 12.18 0.91
N ARG A 64 0.50 11.32 1.42
CA ARG A 64 -0.60 11.68 2.32
C ARG A 64 -0.41 10.98 3.68
N THR A 65 -1.09 11.46 4.71
CA THR A 65 -1.13 10.82 6.04
C THR A 65 -2.43 10.05 6.21
N SER A 66 -2.35 8.85 6.76
CA SER A 66 -3.54 8.06 7.11
C SER A 66 -4.15 8.55 8.42
N VAL A 67 -5.46 8.80 8.41
CA VAL A 67 -6.24 9.12 9.61
C VAL A 67 -7.35 8.08 9.71
N LEU A 68 -7.48 7.44 10.88
CA LEU A 68 -8.58 6.52 11.13
C LEU A 68 -9.90 7.29 11.08
N ASP A 69 -10.82 6.84 10.24
CA ASP A 69 -12.15 7.44 10.12
C ASP A 69 -13.18 6.71 10.98
N ARG A 70 -13.31 5.40 10.75
CA ARG A 70 -14.36 4.59 11.37
C ARG A 70 -13.93 3.15 11.55
N VAL A 71 -14.33 2.58 12.69
CA VAL A 71 -14.34 1.13 12.94
C VAL A 71 -15.78 0.68 13.13
N THR A 72 -16.26 -0.22 12.28
CA THR A 72 -17.60 -0.80 12.38
C THR A 72 -17.46 -2.27 12.74
N PRO A 73 -17.86 -2.70 13.95
CA PRO A 73 -17.86 -4.11 14.30
C PRO A 73 -18.90 -4.86 13.44
N VAL A 74 -18.52 -6.05 13.01
CA VAL A 74 -19.36 -7.00 12.27
C VAL A 74 -19.22 -8.33 13.01
N ASP A 75 -20.23 -9.20 13.04
CA ASP A 75 -20.12 -10.45 13.81
C ASP A 75 -18.82 -11.24 13.47
N GLY A 76 -17.94 -11.38 14.46
CA GLY A 76 -16.58 -11.96 14.33
C GLY A 76 -15.51 -11.11 13.62
N ASN A 77 -15.86 -9.96 13.05
CA ASN A 77 -15.00 -9.08 12.24
C ASN A 77 -15.15 -7.59 12.59
N ALA A 78 -14.38 -6.73 11.94
CA ALA A 78 -14.47 -5.28 12.02
C ALA A 78 -14.08 -4.67 10.68
N ASN A 79 -14.89 -3.73 10.19
CA ASN A 79 -14.57 -2.91 9.03
C ASN A 79 -13.86 -1.64 9.53
N VAL A 80 -12.61 -1.46 9.16
CA VAL A 80 -11.76 -0.34 9.55
C VAL A 80 -11.50 0.53 8.33
N SER A 81 -11.91 1.78 8.37
CA SER A 81 -11.77 2.75 7.28
C SER A 81 -10.76 3.82 7.67
N TYR A 82 -9.82 4.10 6.77
CA TYR A 82 -8.84 5.16 6.91
C TYR A 82 -8.96 6.13 5.75
N PHE A 83 -8.85 7.43 6.04
CA PHE A 83 -8.75 8.47 5.02
C PHE A 83 -7.32 8.96 4.88
N CYS A 84 -6.89 9.15 3.64
CA CYS A 84 -5.64 9.79 3.32
C CYS A 84 -5.86 11.31 3.29
N ARG A 85 -5.27 12.03 4.24
CA ARG A 85 -5.30 13.51 4.30
C ARG A 85 -3.95 14.07 3.87
N GLN A 86 -3.95 15.22 3.19
CA GLN A 86 -2.70 15.99 3.04
C GLN A 86 -2.42 16.69 4.38
N GLN A 87 -1.16 16.69 4.81
CA GLN A 87 -0.71 17.42 5.99
C GLN A 87 -0.74 18.93 5.74
#